data_AF-A0A388JRR3-F1
#
_entry.id   AF-A0A388JRR3-F1
#
_cell.length_a   1.000
_cell.length_b   1.000
_cell.length_c   1.000
_cell.angle_alpha   90.00
_cell.angle_beta   90.00
_cell.angle_gamma   90.00
#
_symmetry.space_group_name_H-M   'P 1'
#
loop_
_entity.id
_entity.type
_entity.pdbx_description
1 polymer ?
#
loop_
_entity_poly.entity_id
_entity_poly.type
_entity_poly.pdbx_seq_one_letter_code
_entity_poly.pdbx_strand_id
1 'polypeptide(L)'
;MAGTFSIFPGKQAPGTYPYNCEEYDPRQRPWFTEAISPRKNVAILVDLRKAMDDPIGPLMAGLTRLKVVQATLRKLMKTFGEGDGVSITTYPPSNFSTDPETVQQIDQPTRLEHFGKSVEAMATVTNVLAPDLSEGMSAALQSLSLMRQGASENPVEVLLVFTFGKVGVENAIQVIKGYNSTAPQTPAPPAVFLYGVAIQEPVAFQNLSDIAYNVGGLAKNVGTGDYLLGIYSYFNYLSRFYAYANGTVARWARRYADAFDMGNITTLVMPGHIRRTTWVERCAPEGYTAWDAVVTAECMIGDESMLMWHLAEVALHCVLTSAQSEERRSRQRGNVSFHLAESKEPIRALFNDFSKTTFPENDLLSNPQGSERRANQGSFQ
;
A
#
# COMPACT_ATOMS: atom_id res chain seq x y z
N MET A 1 0.11 5.76 -7.10
CA MET A 1 1.54 5.90 -7.44
C MET A 1 1.85 5.09 -8.67
N ALA A 2 2.65 5.64 -9.60
CA ALA A 2 2.81 5.10 -10.96
C ALA A 2 3.77 3.90 -11.08
N GLY A 3 4.44 3.48 -10.00
CA GLY A 3 5.43 2.38 -10.05
C GLY A 3 6.74 2.75 -10.76
N THR A 4 6.94 4.02 -11.11
CA THR A 4 8.18 4.51 -11.70
C THR A 4 9.24 4.77 -10.62
N PHE A 5 10.48 4.40 -10.90
CA PHE A 5 11.64 4.62 -10.04
C PHE A 5 12.77 5.29 -10.85
N SER A 6 13.59 6.10 -10.18
CA SER A 6 14.76 6.75 -10.78
C SER A 6 15.90 6.71 -9.77
N ILE A 7 17.07 6.28 -10.22
CA ILE A 7 18.28 6.14 -9.40
C ILE A 7 19.43 6.93 -10.00
N PHE A 8 20.30 7.47 -9.15
CA PHE A 8 21.55 8.12 -9.53
C PHE A 8 22.72 7.54 -8.70
N PRO A 9 23.90 7.27 -9.31
CA PRO A 9 24.16 7.29 -10.75
C PRO A 9 23.27 6.27 -11.47
N GLY A 10 22.90 6.56 -12.72
CA GLY A 10 22.05 5.66 -13.50
C GLY A 10 22.73 4.28 -13.62
N LYS A 11 22.13 3.26 -13.00
CA LYS A 11 22.52 1.86 -13.17
C LYS A 11 21.59 1.20 -14.17
N GLN A 12 22.12 0.24 -14.94
CA GLN A 12 21.28 -0.67 -15.70
C GLN A 12 20.45 -1.50 -14.72
N ALA A 13 19.15 -1.61 -14.97
CA ALA A 13 18.29 -2.49 -14.18
C ALA A 13 18.79 -3.94 -14.31
N PRO A 14 18.69 -4.75 -13.24
CA PRO A 14 18.99 -6.17 -13.31
C PRO A 14 18.05 -6.84 -14.32
N GLY A 15 18.58 -7.70 -15.18
CA GLY A 15 17.83 -8.42 -16.22
C GLY A 15 18.49 -8.36 -17.59
N THR A 16 18.26 -9.40 -18.40
CA THR A 16 18.70 -9.43 -19.81
C THR A 16 17.74 -8.62 -20.67
N TYR A 17 18.29 -7.88 -21.64
CA TYR A 17 17.48 -7.11 -22.58
C TYR A 17 16.64 -8.04 -23.49
N PRO A 18 15.38 -7.68 -23.82
CA PRO A 18 14.63 -6.53 -23.32
C PRO A 18 14.34 -6.68 -21.82
N TYR A 19 14.73 -5.67 -21.03
CA TYR A 19 14.70 -5.74 -19.56
C TYR A 19 13.37 -6.32 -19.11
N ASN A 20 13.42 -7.39 -18.31
CA ASN A 20 12.22 -7.91 -17.70
C ASN A 20 11.77 -6.96 -16.57
N CYS A 21 11.20 -5.83 -16.95
CA CYS A 21 10.60 -4.85 -16.04
C CYS A 21 9.46 -5.46 -15.20
N GLU A 22 9.00 -6.67 -15.51
CA GLU A 22 8.02 -7.37 -14.68
C GLU A 22 8.58 -7.81 -13.32
N GLU A 23 9.91 -7.91 -13.21
CA GLU A 23 10.58 -8.41 -12.01
C GLU A 23 10.87 -7.31 -10.98
N TYR A 24 11.16 -6.08 -11.43
CA TYR A 24 11.39 -4.94 -10.53
C TYR A 24 10.17 -4.03 -10.44
N ASP A 25 9.50 -4.03 -9.28
CA ASP A 25 8.45 -3.07 -8.93
C ASP A 25 8.82 -2.36 -7.62
N PRO A 26 9.08 -1.04 -7.63
CA PRO A 26 9.46 -0.30 -6.41
C PRO A 26 8.38 -0.38 -5.33
N ARG A 27 7.09 -0.56 -5.70
CA ARG A 27 5.98 -0.61 -4.73
C ARG A 27 5.97 -1.85 -3.86
N GLN A 28 6.71 -2.88 -4.26
CA GLN A 28 6.85 -4.14 -3.52
C GLN A 28 8.12 -4.14 -2.67
N ARG A 29 8.92 -3.06 -2.71
CA ARG A 29 10.19 -3.01 -1.97
C ARG A 29 9.95 -2.60 -0.52
N PRO A 30 10.68 -3.20 0.44
CA PRO A 30 10.51 -2.87 1.86
C PRO A 30 10.64 -1.38 2.16
N TRP A 31 11.60 -0.70 1.53
CA TRP A 31 11.81 0.74 1.67
C TRP A 31 10.58 1.56 1.24
N PHE A 32 9.88 1.14 0.20
CA PHE A 32 8.69 1.84 -0.26
C PHE A 32 7.54 1.65 0.73
N THR A 33 7.30 0.43 1.17
CA THR A 33 6.27 0.13 2.18
C THR A 33 6.49 0.92 3.47
N GLU A 34 7.73 0.98 3.97
CA GLU A 34 8.10 1.75 5.18
C GLU A 34 7.92 3.27 5.03
N ALA A 35 8.06 3.78 3.80
CA ALA A 35 7.89 5.19 3.50
C ALA A 35 6.42 5.60 3.40
N ILE A 36 5.52 4.71 2.99
CA ILE A 36 4.17 5.09 2.54
C ILE A 36 3.03 4.40 3.24
N SER A 37 3.30 3.32 3.99
CA SER A 37 2.25 2.51 4.60
C SER A 37 2.35 2.58 6.12
N PRO A 38 1.28 3.02 6.82
CA PRO A 38 1.15 2.74 8.24
C PRO A 38 0.88 1.25 8.45
N ARG A 39 0.92 0.82 9.72
CA ARG A 39 0.37 -0.47 10.14
C ARG A 39 -1.12 -0.52 9.84
N LYS A 40 -1.57 -1.62 9.24
CA LYS A 40 -2.94 -1.72 8.70
C LYS A 40 -3.55 -3.10 8.85
N ASN A 41 -4.88 -3.13 8.96
CA ASN A 41 -5.72 -4.32 8.87
C ASN A 41 -6.48 -4.26 7.55
N VAL A 42 -6.34 -5.29 6.73
CA VAL A 42 -6.92 -5.33 5.38
C VAL A 42 -7.83 -6.55 5.25
N ALA A 43 -9.13 -6.32 5.16
CA ALA A 43 -10.10 -7.34 4.79
C ALA A 43 -10.34 -7.29 3.28
N ILE A 44 -10.20 -8.43 2.62
CA ILE A 44 -10.32 -8.56 1.17
C ILE A 44 -11.52 -9.44 0.86
N LEU A 45 -12.56 -8.86 0.28
CA LEU A 45 -13.70 -9.60 -0.24
C LEU A 45 -13.49 -9.89 -1.73
N VAL A 46 -13.52 -11.17 -2.10
CA VAL A 46 -13.49 -11.60 -3.50
C VAL A 46 -14.80 -12.25 -3.90
N ASP A 47 -15.45 -11.67 -4.89
CA ASP A 47 -16.58 -12.30 -5.58
C ASP A 47 -16.06 -13.48 -6.41
N LEU A 48 -16.67 -14.65 -6.23
CA LEU A 48 -16.35 -15.91 -6.88
C LEU A 48 -17.53 -16.45 -7.69
N ARG A 49 -18.60 -15.67 -7.90
CA ARG A 49 -19.70 -16.15 -8.75
C ARG A 49 -19.21 -16.35 -10.19
N LYS A 50 -19.93 -17.20 -10.93
CA LYS A 50 -19.58 -17.65 -12.29
C LYS A 50 -19.09 -16.55 -13.25
N ALA A 51 -19.62 -15.33 -13.18
CA ALA A 51 -19.20 -14.21 -14.03
C ALA A 51 -17.72 -13.81 -13.85
N MET A 52 -17.04 -14.29 -12.81
CA MET A 52 -15.61 -14.08 -12.63
C MET A 52 -14.74 -14.97 -13.53
N ASP A 53 -15.31 -16.01 -14.14
CA ASP A 53 -14.67 -16.79 -15.21
C ASP A 53 -14.79 -16.14 -16.58
N ASP A 54 -15.60 -15.07 -16.70
CA ASP A 54 -15.73 -14.39 -17.98
C ASP A 54 -14.37 -13.78 -18.39
N PRO A 55 -14.04 -13.81 -19.69
CA PRO A 55 -12.85 -13.17 -20.21
C PRO A 55 -12.94 -11.64 -20.06
N ILE A 56 -11.80 -10.99 -19.82
CA ILE A 56 -11.76 -9.53 -19.62
C ILE A 56 -11.95 -8.74 -20.92
N GLY A 57 -11.73 -9.39 -22.06
CA GLY A 57 -12.00 -8.81 -23.36
C GLY A 57 -11.92 -9.84 -24.48
N PRO A 58 -12.42 -9.50 -25.68
CA PRO A 58 -12.50 -10.42 -26.80
C PRO A 58 -11.13 -10.88 -27.33
N LEU A 59 -10.07 -10.11 -27.06
CA LEU A 59 -8.71 -10.37 -27.55
C LEU A 59 -7.79 -11.07 -26.52
N MET A 60 -8.24 -11.22 -25.28
CA MET A 60 -7.42 -11.76 -24.18
C MET A 60 -7.84 -13.20 -23.84
N ALA A 61 -7.69 -14.10 -24.81
CA ALA A 61 -8.06 -15.50 -24.66
C ALA A 61 -7.35 -16.13 -23.44
N GLY A 62 -8.13 -16.70 -22.52
CA GLY A 62 -7.61 -17.38 -21.33
C GLY A 62 -7.34 -16.50 -20.11
N LEU A 63 -7.48 -15.17 -20.21
CA LEU A 63 -7.39 -14.26 -19.07
C LEU A 63 -8.79 -13.89 -18.55
N THR A 64 -9.18 -14.50 -17.44
CA THR A 64 -10.47 -14.27 -16.77
C THR A 64 -10.37 -13.15 -15.74
N ARG A 65 -11.53 -12.60 -15.33
CA ARG A 65 -11.60 -11.63 -14.22
C ARG A 65 -10.96 -12.19 -12.95
N LEU A 66 -11.23 -13.46 -12.61
CA LEU A 66 -10.64 -14.11 -11.44
C LEU A 66 -9.12 -14.17 -11.52
N LYS A 67 -8.54 -14.49 -12.68
CA LYS A 67 -7.08 -14.52 -12.85
C LYS A 67 -6.44 -13.15 -12.62
N VAL A 68 -7.11 -12.06 -13.00
CA VAL A 68 -6.63 -10.70 -12.70
C VAL A 68 -6.71 -10.38 -11.22
N VAL A 69 -7.77 -10.82 -10.52
CA VAL A 69 -7.82 -10.69 -9.06
C VAL A 69 -6.70 -11.49 -8.41
N GLN A 70 -6.51 -12.76 -8.78
CA GLN A 70 -5.41 -13.59 -8.26
C GLN A 70 -4.04 -12.94 -8.49
N ALA A 71 -3.78 -12.44 -9.70
CA ALA A 71 -2.53 -11.75 -10.01
C ALA A 71 -2.35 -10.46 -9.19
N THR A 72 -3.43 -9.70 -9.00
CA THR A 72 -3.45 -8.50 -8.15
C THR A 72 -3.16 -8.84 -6.69
N LEU A 73 -3.81 -9.87 -6.14
CA LEU A 73 -3.62 -10.30 -4.76
C LEU A 73 -2.21 -10.87 -4.52
N ARG A 74 -1.64 -11.62 -5.47
CA ARG A 74 -0.23 -12.07 -5.41
C ARG A 74 0.74 -10.91 -5.33
N LYS A 75 0.51 -9.86 -6.12
CA LYS A 75 1.36 -8.65 -6.10
C LYS A 75 1.12 -7.82 -4.83
N LEU A 76 -0.14 -7.70 -4.39
CA LEU A 76 -0.53 -6.98 -3.16
C LEU A 76 0.06 -7.62 -1.91
N MET A 77 0.10 -8.96 -1.84
CA MET A 77 0.70 -9.73 -0.74
C MET A 77 2.14 -9.29 -0.43
N LYS A 78 2.91 -8.93 -1.48
CA LYS A 78 4.29 -8.47 -1.36
C LYS A 78 4.43 -7.05 -0.81
N THR A 79 3.33 -6.31 -0.65
CA THR A 79 3.33 -4.92 -0.17
C THR A 79 3.00 -4.79 1.32
N PHE A 80 2.57 -5.87 1.97
CA PHE A 80 2.29 -5.86 3.41
C PHE A 80 3.58 -5.77 4.24
N GLY A 81 3.58 -4.99 5.32
CA GLY A 81 4.66 -4.93 6.30
C GLY A 81 4.47 -5.97 7.40
N GLU A 82 5.51 -6.24 8.21
CA GLU A 82 5.34 -7.06 9.42
C GLU A 82 4.33 -6.40 10.38
N GLY A 83 3.47 -7.21 10.98
CA GLY A 83 2.48 -6.76 11.96
C GLY A 83 1.19 -6.21 11.34
N ASP A 84 1.11 -6.13 10.00
CA ASP A 84 -0.15 -5.90 9.30
C ASP A 84 -1.09 -7.10 9.47
N GLY A 85 -2.38 -6.84 9.64
CA GLY A 85 -3.41 -7.88 9.63
C GLY A 85 -4.01 -8.03 8.23
N VAL A 86 -4.22 -9.27 7.78
CA VAL A 86 -4.91 -9.54 6.51
C VAL A 86 -5.89 -10.69 6.63
N SER A 87 -7.00 -10.61 5.89
CA SER A 87 -7.95 -11.72 5.73
C SER A 87 -8.55 -11.71 4.33
N ILE A 88 -8.85 -12.90 3.81
CA ILE A 88 -9.61 -13.08 2.58
C ILE A 88 -10.99 -13.61 2.94
N THR A 89 -12.02 -12.92 2.50
CA THR A 89 -13.40 -13.39 2.52
C THR A 89 -13.84 -13.63 1.09
N THR A 90 -14.57 -14.71 0.86
CA THR A 90 -15.08 -15.05 -0.47
C THR A 90 -16.60 -15.03 -0.50
N TYR A 91 -17.17 -14.63 -1.63
CA TYR A 91 -18.60 -14.67 -1.85
C TYR A 91 -18.92 -15.29 -3.22
N PRO A 92 -19.71 -16.38 -3.32
CA PRO A 92 -20.38 -17.07 -2.23
C PRO A 92 -19.37 -17.65 -1.22
N PRO A 93 -19.76 -17.88 0.04
CA PRO A 93 -18.87 -18.46 1.03
C PRO A 93 -18.23 -19.76 0.52
N SER A 94 -16.91 -19.86 0.65
CA SER A 94 -16.13 -21.01 0.19
C SER A 94 -14.99 -21.33 1.16
N ASN A 95 -14.33 -22.48 0.95
CA ASN A 95 -13.14 -22.87 1.69
C ASN A 95 -11.88 -22.07 1.29
N PHE A 96 -11.99 -21.11 0.36
CA PHE A 96 -10.91 -20.18 0.04
C PHE A 96 -10.89 -18.97 0.97
N SER A 97 -11.91 -18.74 1.79
CA SER A 97 -11.83 -17.71 2.83
C SER A 97 -10.74 -18.07 3.85
N THR A 98 -10.01 -17.08 4.34
CA THR A 98 -9.00 -17.25 5.38
C THR A 98 -9.43 -16.52 6.64
N ASP A 99 -9.10 -17.11 7.79
CA ASP A 99 -9.13 -16.37 9.04
C ASP A 99 -8.12 -15.21 9.01
N PRO A 100 -8.30 -14.20 9.88
CA PRO A 100 -7.29 -13.18 10.12
C PRO A 100 -5.90 -13.76 10.38
N GLU A 101 -4.93 -13.32 9.58
CA GLU A 101 -3.52 -13.66 9.73
C GLU A 101 -2.70 -12.37 9.94
N THR A 102 -1.76 -12.40 10.89
CA THR A 102 -0.78 -11.31 11.06
C THR A 102 0.44 -11.60 10.23
N VAL A 103 0.85 -10.62 9.42
CA VAL A 103 1.99 -10.71 8.53
C VAL A 103 3.28 -10.83 9.34
N GLN A 104 3.99 -11.95 9.16
CA GLN A 104 5.27 -12.24 9.81
C GLN A 104 6.45 -11.55 9.11
N GLN A 105 7.66 -11.70 9.63
CA GLN A 105 8.89 -11.16 9.02
C GLN A 105 9.14 -11.70 7.60
N ILE A 106 9.83 -10.92 6.76
CA ILE A 106 9.98 -11.21 5.32
C ILE A 106 10.76 -12.50 5.03
N ASP A 107 11.63 -12.90 5.94
CA ASP A 107 12.47 -14.10 5.90
C ASP A 107 11.77 -15.34 6.47
N GLN A 108 10.59 -15.19 7.08
CA GLN A 108 9.83 -16.31 7.61
C GLN A 108 9.17 -17.10 6.47
N PRO A 109 9.40 -18.42 6.36
CA PRO A 109 8.85 -19.23 5.27
C PRO A 109 7.33 -19.36 5.33
N THR A 110 6.75 -19.20 6.52
CA THR A 110 5.30 -19.24 6.78
C THR A 110 4.61 -17.90 6.62
N ARG A 111 5.33 -16.86 6.16
CA ARG A 111 4.76 -15.53 5.97
C ARG A 111 3.62 -15.58 4.95
N LEU A 112 2.40 -15.25 5.40
CA LEU A 112 1.21 -15.19 4.54
C LEU A 112 0.91 -16.52 3.85
N GLU A 113 1.20 -17.64 4.52
CA GLU A 113 1.03 -18.98 3.95
C GLU A 113 -0.44 -19.26 3.62
N HIS A 114 -1.36 -18.96 4.55
CA HIS A 114 -2.79 -19.20 4.34
C HIS A 114 -3.35 -18.28 3.25
N PHE A 115 -2.93 -17.00 3.27
CA PHE A 115 -3.27 -16.03 2.23
C PHE A 115 -2.81 -16.51 0.84
N GLY A 116 -1.54 -16.91 0.71
CA GLY A 116 -0.95 -17.36 -0.55
C GLY A 116 -1.66 -18.61 -1.09
N LYS A 117 -1.85 -19.63 -0.24
CA LYS A 117 -2.57 -20.86 -0.60
C LYS A 117 -4.00 -20.59 -1.04
N SER A 118 -4.72 -19.72 -0.32
CA SER A 118 -6.07 -19.31 -0.69
C SER A 118 -6.11 -18.66 -2.08
N VAL A 119 -5.23 -17.69 -2.34
CA VAL A 119 -5.16 -16.98 -3.63
C VAL A 119 -4.86 -17.95 -4.78
N GLU A 120 -3.98 -18.93 -4.58
CA GLU A 120 -3.62 -19.91 -5.59
C GLU A 120 -4.73 -20.92 -5.88
N ALA A 121 -5.42 -21.39 -4.83
CA ALA A 121 -6.49 -22.38 -4.95
C ALA A 121 -7.83 -21.79 -5.43
N MET A 122 -8.00 -20.47 -5.33
CA MET A 122 -9.24 -19.76 -5.60
C MET A 122 -9.84 -20.10 -6.97
N ALA A 123 -11.11 -20.50 -6.97
CA ALA A 123 -11.88 -20.85 -8.15
C ALA A 123 -13.31 -20.31 -8.03
N THR A 124 -14.02 -20.18 -9.15
CA THR A 124 -15.42 -19.76 -9.13
C THR A 124 -16.33 -20.83 -8.52
N VAL A 125 -17.44 -20.37 -7.94
CA VAL A 125 -18.47 -21.21 -7.34
C VAL A 125 -19.73 -21.11 -8.21
N THR A 126 -20.10 -22.21 -8.86
CA THR A 126 -21.21 -22.26 -9.83
C THR A 126 -22.54 -22.71 -9.25
N ASN A 127 -22.53 -23.34 -8.07
CA ASN A 127 -23.67 -24.09 -7.56
C ASN A 127 -24.53 -23.31 -6.54
N VAL A 128 -24.29 -22.01 -6.36
CA VAL A 128 -24.98 -21.21 -5.34
C VAL A 128 -25.74 -20.07 -6.01
N LEU A 129 -27.04 -20.01 -5.75
CA LEU A 129 -27.85 -18.83 -6.01
C LEU A 129 -27.46 -17.77 -4.97
N ALA A 130 -26.52 -16.91 -5.34
CA ALA A 130 -25.92 -15.91 -4.47
C ALA A 130 -26.32 -14.50 -4.97
N PRO A 131 -27.49 -13.99 -4.53
CA PRO A 131 -28.09 -12.80 -5.13
C PRO A 131 -27.36 -11.51 -4.76
N ASP A 132 -26.70 -11.44 -3.60
CA ASP A 132 -26.20 -10.17 -3.06
C ASP A 132 -24.87 -10.29 -2.31
N LEU A 133 -23.90 -9.49 -2.75
CA LEU A 133 -22.55 -9.41 -2.18
C LEU A 133 -22.52 -8.84 -0.75
N SER A 134 -23.64 -8.27 -0.27
CA SER A 134 -23.77 -7.66 1.07
C SER A 134 -23.44 -8.63 2.22
N GLU A 135 -23.76 -9.92 2.10
CA GLU A 135 -23.38 -10.94 3.08
C GLU A 135 -21.86 -11.11 3.15
N GLY A 136 -21.19 -11.17 1.99
CA GLY A 136 -19.73 -11.20 1.92
C GLY A 136 -19.09 -9.94 2.49
N MET A 137 -19.70 -8.77 2.29
CA MET A 137 -19.23 -7.51 2.90
C MET A 137 -19.34 -7.55 4.43
N SER A 138 -20.45 -8.06 4.96
CA SER A 138 -20.65 -8.22 6.40
C SER A 138 -19.58 -9.13 7.02
N ALA A 139 -19.33 -10.28 6.39
CA ALA A 139 -18.29 -11.21 6.84
C ALA A 139 -16.88 -10.60 6.79
N ALA A 140 -16.54 -9.88 5.72
CA ALA A 140 -15.24 -9.20 5.60
C ALA A 140 -15.05 -8.09 6.66
N LEU A 141 -16.10 -7.33 6.94
CA LEU A 141 -16.10 -6.32 8.01
C LEU A 141 -15.98 -6.98 9.39
N GLN A 142 -16.58 -8.15 9.60
CA GLN A 142 -16.40 -8.92 10.83
C GLN A 142 -14.93 -9.35 11.02
N SER A 143 -14.23 -9.73 9.95
CA SER A 143 -12.79 -10.02 10.00
C SER A 143 -11.95 -8.82 10.45
N LEU A 144 -12.32 -7.58 10.07
CA LEU A 144 -11.70 -6.36 10.62
C LEU A 144 -11.88 -6.26 12.13
N SER A 145 -13.08 -6.54 12.64
CA SER A 145 -13.33 -6.56 14.09
C SER A 145 -12.49 -7.60 14.82
N LEU A 146 -12.29 -8.78 14.24
CA LEU A 146 -11.44 -9.83 14.81
C LEU A 146 -9.97 -9.42 14.83
N MET A 147 -9.46 -8.85 13.72
CA MET A 147 -8.09 -8.32 13.67
C MET A 147 -7.84 -7.22 14.71
N ARG A 148 -8.85 -6.37 14.95
CA ARG A 148 -8.77 -5.30 15.96
C ARG A 148 -8.60 -5.86 17.37
N GLN A 149 -9.34 -6.91 17.73
CA GLN A 149 -9.28 -7.51 19.06
C GLN A 149 -7.89 -8.10 19.38
N GLY A 150 -7.13 -8.51 18.36
CA GLY A 150 -5.77 -9.01 18.50
C GLY A 150 -4.67 -7.95 18.41
N ALA A 151 -5.01 -6.68 18.11
CA ALA A 151 -4.01 -5.65 17.86
C ALA A 151 -3.61 -4.89 19.14
N SER A 152 -2.31 -4.66 19.31
CA SER A 152 -1.75 -3.84 20.41
C SER A 152 -1.83 -2.33 20.16
N GLU A 153 -2.10 -1.93 18.91
CA GLU A 153 -2.18 -0.55 18.42
C GLU A 153 -3.49 -0.38 17.64
N ASN A 154 -3.81 0.85 17.24
CA ASN A 154 -4.96 1.15 16.38
C ASN A 154 -4.50 1.18 14.90
N PRO A 155 -4.49 0.05 14.18
CA PRO A 155 -4.10 0.02 12.77
C PRO A 155 -5.15 0.72 11.90
N VAL A 156 -4.72 1.18 10.73
CA VAL A 156 -5.65 1.66 9.70
C VAL A 156 -6.45 0.48 9.16
N GLU A 157 -7.77 0.60 9.15
CA GLU A 157 -8.65 -0.46 8.65
C GLU A 157 -9.06 -0.20 7.21
N VAL A 158 -8.98 -1.24 6.38
CA VAL A 158 -9.28 -1.16 4.96
C VAL A 158 -10.12 -2.36 4.51
N LEU A 159 -11.20 -2.08 3.80
CA LEU A 159 -12.00 -3.07 3.09
C LEU A 159 -11.71 -2.96 1.59
N LEU A 160 -11.18 -4.03 0.98
CA LEU A 160 -11.00 -4.15 -0.47
C LEU A 160 -12.04 -5.13 -1.01
N VAL A 161 -12.84 -4.73 -1.99
CA VAL A 161 -13.86 -5.59 -2.61
C VAL A 161 -13.54 -5.76 -4.09
N PHE A 162 -13.37 -6.99 -4.55
CA PHE A 162 -13.20 -7.32 -5.96
C PHE A 162 -14.47 -8.00 -6.48
N THR A 163 -15.15 -7.40 -7.46
CA THR A 163 -16.42 -7.92 -8.00
C THR A 163 -16.60 -7.60 -9.47
N PHE A 164 -17.47 -8.33 -10.16
CA PHE A 164 -17.88 -8.04 -11.54
C PHE A 164 -19.09 -7.08 -11.63
N GLY A 165 -19.54 -6.51 -10.50
CA GLY A 165 -20.46 -5.36 -10.49
C GLY A 165 -21.92 -5.63 -10.13
N LYS A 166 -22.33 -6.89 -9.91
CA LYS A 166 -23.70 -7.20 -9.46
C LYS A 166 -23.80 -7.16 -7.94
N VAL A 167 -24.14 -5.98 -7.39
CA VAL A 167 -24.24 -5.74 -5.94
C VAL A 167 -25.58 -5.08 -5.62
N GLY A 168 -26.24 -5.52 -4.54
CA GLY A 168 -27.40 -4.82 -3.99
C GLY A 168 -26.96 -3.52 -3.32
N VAL A 169 -27.13 -2.39 -4.01
CA VAL A 169 -26.62 -1.06 -3.58
C VAL A 169 -27.08 -0.71 -2.17
N GLU A 170 -28.39 -0.77 -1.92
CA GLU A 170 -28.99 -0.38 -0.64
C GLU A 170 -28.49 -1.26 0.51
N ASN A 171 -28.49 -2.59 0.31
CA ASN A 171 -28.03 -3.55 1.31
C ASN A 171 -26.54 -3.37 1.62
N ALA A 172 -25.70 -3.17 0.60
CA ALA A 172 -24.27 -2.93 0.77
C ALA A 172 -24.00 -1.65 1.59
N ILE A 173 -24.72 -0.56 1.29
CA ILE A 173 -24.63 0.70 2.03
C ILE A 173 -25.04 0.48 3.50
N GLN A 174 -26.15 -0.23 3.73
CA GLN A 174 -26.65 -0.50 5.08
C GLN A 174 -25.68 -1.36 5.89
N VAL A 175 -25.09 -2.39 5.29
CA VAL A 175 -24.10 -3.26 5.94
C VAL A 175 -22.87 -2.44 6.37
N ILE A 176 -22.31 -1.62 5.49
CA ILE A 176 -21.12 -0.82 5.78
C ILE A 176 -21.43 0.26 6.84
N LYS A 177 -22.53 1.01 6.69
CA LYS A 177 -22.93 2.03 7.68
C LYS A 177 -23.31 1.42 9.03
N GLY A 178 -23.94 0.25 9.00
CA GLY A 178 -24.28 -0.53 10.18
C GLY A 178 -23.03 -0.90 10.96
N TYR A 179 -22.02 -1.45 10.28
CA TYR A 179 -20.71 -1.73 10.87
C TYR A 179 -20.12 -0.48 11.54
N ASN A 180 -20.05 0.64 10.83
CA ASN A 180 -19.49 1.90 11.33
C ASN A 180 -20.24 2.43 12.56
N SER A 181 -21.55 2.19 12.66
CA SER A 181 -22.37 2.61 13.80
C SER A 181 -22.20 1.69 15.01
N THR A 182 -21.94 0.39 14.75
CA THR A 182 -21.78 -0.65 15.77
C THR A 182 -20.33 -0.91 16.17
N ALA A 183 -19.37 -0.18 15.62
CA ALA A 183 -17.96 -0.26 15.99
C ALA A 183 -17.60 0.91 16.94
N PRO A 184 -18.06 0.91 18.22
CA PRO A 184 -17.95 2.04 19.14
C PRO A 184 -16.52 2.37 19.58
N GLN A 185 -15.49 1.74 19.00
CA GLN A 185 -14.09 1.89 19.42
C GLN A 185 -13.09 2.08 18.29
N THR A 186 -13.52 2.28 17.05
CA THR A 186 -12.58 2.70 16.00
C THR A 186 -12.38 4.21 16.02
N PRO A 187 -11.13 4.72 16.03
CA PRO A 187 -10.88 6.15 15.88
C PRO A 187 -11.34 6.68 14.51
N ALA A 188 -11.48 5.81 13.50
CA ALA A 188 -12.02 6.14 12.20
C ALA A 188 -12.71 4.92 11.55
N PRO A 189 -13.78 5.12 10.75
CA PRO A 189 -14.39 4.03 9.98
C PRO A 189 -13.38 3.44 8.97
N PRO A 190 -13.53 2.14 8.60
CA PRO A 190 -12.67 1.51 7.61
C PRO A 190 -12.77 2.21 6.25
N ALA A 191 -11.63 2.36 5.58
CA ALA A 191 -11.60 2.86 4.21
C ALA A 191 -12.09 1.78 3.24
N VAL A 192 -13.11 2.10 2.45
CA VAL A 192 -13.74 1.13 1.52
C VAL A 192 -13.29 1.38 0.09
N PHE A 193 -12.75 0.34 -0.55
CA PHE A 193 -12.36 0.35 -1.96
C PHE A 193 -13.11 -0.73 -2.73
N LEU A 194 -13.90 -0.32 -3.71
CA LEU A 194 -14.69 -1.21 -4.57
C LEU A 194 -14.04 -1.31 -5.95
N TYR A 195 -13.41 -2.44 -6.23
CA TYR A 195 -12.76 -2.73 -7.50
C TYR A 195 -13.68 -3.59 -8.38
N GLY A 196 -14.29 -2.93 -9.35
CA GLY A 196 -15.00 -3.59 -10.44
C GLY A 196 -14.00 -4.22 -11.42
N VAL A 197 -14.05 -5.52 -11.66
CA VAL A 197 -13.08 -6.20 -12.53
C VAL A 197 -13.65 -6.32 -13.94
N ALA A 198 -13.11 -5.53 -14.86
CA ALA A 198 -13.54 -5.51 -16.27
C ALA A 198 -15.06 -5.35 -16.42
N ILE A 199 -15.65 -4.40 -15.67
CA ILE A 199 -17.06 -4.08 -15.80
C ILE A 199 -17.27 -3.29 -17.09
N GLN A 200 -18.07 -3.83 -18.00
CA GLN A 200 -18.42 -3.17 -19.26
C GLN A 200 -19.77 -2.47 -19.18
N GLU A 201 -20.68 -2.95 -18.31
CA GLU A 201 -22.00 -2.39 -18.14
C GLU A 201 -21.95 -1.09 -17.31
N PRO A 202 -22.35 0.07 -17.86
CA PRO A 202 -22.25 1.34 -17.14
C PRO A 202 -23.06 1.36 -15.84
N VAL A 203 -24.25 0.75 -15.85
CA VAL A 203 -25.12 0.68 -14.67
C VAL A 203 -24.47 -0.13 -13.54
N ALA A 204 -23.83 -1.25 -13.86
CA ALA A 204 -23.14 -2.07 -12.86
C ALA A 204 -21.97 -1.31 -12.20
N PHE A 205 -21.22 -0.50 -12.97
CA PHE A 205 -20.16 0.33 -12.39
C PHE A 205 -20.71 1.54 -11.63
N GLN A 206 -21.81 2.14 -12.10
CA GLN A 206 -22.50 3.21 -11.40
C GLN A 206 -22.97 2.74 -10.01
N ASN A 207 -23.53 1.53 -9.90
CA ASN A 207 -23.92 0.95 -8.62
C ASN A 207 -22.75 0.88 -7.62
N LEU A 208 -21.55 0.47 -8.06
CA LEU A 208 -20.36 0.49 -7.19
C LEU A 208 -19.98 1.92 -6.79
N SER A 209 -20.08 2.86 -7.71
CA SER A 209 -19.79 4.28 -7.46
C SER A 209 -20.77 4.88 -6.45
N ASP A 210 -22.05 4.52 -6.53
CA ASP A 210 -23.09 4.96 -5.61
C ASP A 210 -22.87 4.41 -4.20
N ILE A 211 -22.49 3.13 -4.07
CA ILE A 211 -22.10 2.54 -2.77
C ILE A 211 -20.91 3.32 -2.21
N ALA A 212 -19.84 3.48 -2.99
CA ALA A 212 -18.62 4.17 -2.57
C ALA A 212 -18.91 5.61 -2.10
N TYR A 213 -19.69 6.38 -2.87
CA TYR A 213 -20.09 7.73 -2.50
C TYR A 213 -20.82 7.78 -1.16
N ASN A 214 -21.76 6.86 -0.93
CA ASN A 214 -22.58 6.83 0.27
C ASN A 214 -21.84 6.40 1.54
N VAL A 215 -20.70 5.71 1.41
CA VAL A 215 -19.90 5.22 2.54
C VAL A 215 -18.56 5.94 2.70
N GLY A 216 -18.31 7.00 1.92
CA GLY A 216 -17.02 7.71 1.92
C GLY A 216 -15.86 6.87 1.38
N GLY A 217 -16.15 5.89 0.52
CA GLY A 217 -15.19 5.02 -0.14
C GLY A 217 -14.80 5.47 -1.54
N LEU A 218 -14.14 4.57 -2.28
CA LEU A 218 -13.72 4.79 -3.67
C LEU A 218 -14.06 3.58 -4.54
N ALA A 219 -14.67 3.82 -5.70
CA ALA A 219 -14.91 2.80 -6.71
C ALA A 219 -13.97 2.98 -7.92
N LYS A 220 -13.40 1.87 -8.42
CA LYS A 220 -12.53 1.86 -9.61
C LYS A 220 -12.78 0.61 -10.45
N ASN A 221 -12.71 0.77 -11.77
CA ASN A 221 -12.73 -0.36 -12.68
C ASN A 221 -11.27 -0.79 -12.92
N VAL A 222 -10.97 -2.06 -12.70
CA VAL A 222 -9.63 -2.65 -12.82
C VAL A 222 -9.55 -3.53 -14.07
N GLY A 223 -8.42 -3.43 -14.78
CA GLY A 223 -8.16 -4.13 -16.03
C GLY A 223 -6.90 -4.99 -15.99
N THR A 224 -6.38 -5.35 -17.17
CA THR A 224 -5.25 -6.28 -17.36
C THR A 224 -3.87 -5.62 -17.42
N GLY A 225 -3.78 -4.33 -17.08
CA GLY A 225 -2.50 -3.62 -17.06
C GLY A 225 -1.66 -3.98 -15.84
N ASP A 226 -0.92 -3.01 -15.34
CA ASP A 226 -0.24 -3.13 -14.05
C ASP A 226 -1.26 -3.35 -12.92
N TYR A 227 -1.21 -4.53 -12.31
CA TYR A 227 -2.16 -4.96 -11.28
C TYR A 227 -2.18 -4.05 -10.05
N LEU A 228 -1.00 -3.60 -9.59
CA LEU A 228 -0.92 -2.69 -8.44
C LEU A 228 -1.36 -1.26 -8.83
N LEU A 229 -1.14 -0.87 -10.10
CA LEU A 229 -1.71 0.37 -10.61
C LEU A 229 -3.24 0.32 -10.68
N GLY A 230 -3.84 -0.84 -10.96
CA GLY A 230 -5.29 -1.03 -10.91
C GLY A 230 -5.90 -0.65 -9.56
N ILE A 231 -5.18 -0.91 -8.46
CA ILE A 231 -5.58 -0.59 -7.10
C ILE A 231 -4.85 0.65 -6.53
N TYR A 232 -4.36 1.56 -7.37
CA TYR A 232 -3.54 2.69 -6.91
C TYR A 232 -4.22 3.59 -5.87
N SER A 233 -5.57 3.64 -5.87
CA SER A 233 -6.36 4.40 -4.90
C SER A 233 -6.11 3.95 -3.47
N TYR A 234 -5.89 2.66 -3.26
CA TYR A 234 -5.54 2.09 -1.96
C TYR A 234 -4.19 2.63 -1.47
N PHE A 235 -3.14 2.54 -2.29
CA PHE A 235 -1.81 3.04 -1.92
C PHE A 235 -1.79 4.56 -1.71
N ASN A 236 -2.56 5.31 -2.51
CA ASN A 236 -2.67 6.75 -2.37
C ASN A 236 -3.35 7.16 -1.05
N TYR A 237 -4.36 6.39 -0.62
CA TYR A 237 -5.00 6.59 0.67
C TYR A 237 -4.03 6.33 1.82
N LEU A 238 -3.32 5.20 1.80
CA LEU A 238 -2.34 4.86 2.83
C LEU A 238 -1.24 5.92 2.94
N SER A 239 -0.70 6.39 1.80
CA SER A 239 0.35 7.41 1.81
C SER A 239 -0.11 8.72 2.40
N ARG A 240 -1.37 9.12 2.20
CA ARG A 240 -1.92 10.34 2.79
C ARG A 240 -2.14 10.20 4.29
N PHE A 241 -2.63 9.05 4.73
CA PHE A 241 -2.79 8.78 6.15
C PHE A 241 -1.43 8.80 6.86
N TYR A 242 -0.44 8.14 6.26
CA TYR A 242 0.93 8.15 6.76
C TYR A 242 1.53 9.55 6.81
N ALA A 243 1.37 10.33 5.74
CA ALA A 243 1.80 11.73 5.64
C ALA A 243 1.24 12.59 6.77
N TYR A 244 -0.05 12.41 7.08
CA TYR A 244 -0.73 13.17 8.10
C TYR A 244 -0.26 12.79 9.50
N ALA A 245 -0.08 11.49 9.77
CA ALA A 245 0.34 11.00 11.07
C ALA A 245 1.82 11.26 11.38
N ASN A 246 2.70 11.07 10.38
CA ASN A 246 4.16 11.03 10.59
C ASN A 246 4.91 12.17 9.89
N GLY A 247 4.24 12.99 9.07
CA GLY A 247 4.88 14.06 8.31
C GLY A 247 5.90 13.54 7.29
N THR A 248 7.01 14.25 7.15
CA THR A 248 8.13 13.95 6.23
C THR A 248 9.35 13.42 6.97
N VAL A 249 9.15 12.75 8.11
CA VAL A 249 10.26 12.25 8.94
C VAL A 249 10.97 11.11 8.22
N ALA A 250 12.30 11.21 8.14
CA ALA A 250 13.14 10.17 7.57
C ALA A 250 13.21 8.95 8.51
N ARG A 251 13.17 7.74 7.95
CA ARG A 251 13.16 6.48 8.70
C ARG A 251 14.04 5.44 8.02
N TRP A 252 14.65 4.57 8.81
CA TRP A 252 15.40 3.44 8.24
C TRP A 252 14.43 2.32 7.88
N ALA A 253 14.45 1.91 6.63
CA ALA A 253 13.86 0.66 6.21
C ALA A 253 14.62 -0.50 6.86
N ARG A 254 13.93 -1.60 7.11
CA ARG A 254 14.55 -2.82 7.62
C ARG A 254 15.59 -3.33 6.62
N ARG A 255 16.48 -4.22 7.06
CA ARG A 255 17.43 -4.86 6.14
C ARG A 255 16.67 -5.69 5.10
N TYR A 256 17.09 -5.60 3.85
CA TYR A 256 16.55 -6.38 2.75
C TYR A 256 17.62 -6.68 1.71
N ALA A 257 17.42 -7.74 0.93
CA ALA A 257 18.30 -8.05 -0.19
C ALA A 257 18.14 -6.98 -1.29
N ASP A 258 19.24 -6.32 -1.62
CA ASP A 258 19.29 -5.32 -2.67
C ASP A 258 18.87 -5.95 -4.01
N ALA A 259 18.18 -5.16 -4.83
CA ALA A 259 17.74 -5.60 -6.14
C ALA A 259 18.88 -5.64 -7.17
N PHE A 260 19.99 -4.95 -6.92
CA PHE A 260 21.15 -4.85 -7.81
C PHE A 260 22.35 -5.67 -7.28
N ASP A 261 22.06 -6.72 -6.52
CA ASP A 261 23.04 -7.68 -5.98
C ASP A 261 24.14 -7.06 -5.10
N MET A 262 23.87 -5.93 -4.44
CA MET A 262 24.79 -5.36 -3.43
C MET A 262 24.78 -6.10 -2.08
N GLY A 263 23.99 -7.17 -1.95
CA GLY A 263 23.82 -7.92 -0.71
C GLY A 263 22.68 -7.36 0.15
N ASN A 264 22.75 -7.59 1.47
CA ASN A 264 21.75 -7.06 2.39
C ASN A 264 22.03 -5.60 2.71
N ILE A 265 21.05 -4.73 2.46
CA ILE A 265 21.16 -3.28 2.67
C ILE A 265 20.03 -2.79 3.56
N THR A 266 20.25 -1.63 4.19
CA THR A 266 19.18 -0.78 4.73
C THR A 266 19.11 0.51 3.93
N THR A 267 17.95 1.16 3.95
CA THR A 267 17.72 2.39 3.20
C THR A 267 17.07 3.41 4.10
N LEU A 268 17.67 4.59 4.21
CA LEU A 268 16.98 5.73 4.78
C LEU A 268 15.90 6.16 3.78
N VAL A 269 14.65 6.25 4.21
CA VAL A 269 13.51 6.64 3.38
C VAL A 269 12.85 7.87 3.96
N MET A 270 12.36 8.73 3.06
CA MET A 270 11.61 9.92 3.41
C MET A 270 10.43 10.03 2.47
N PRO A 271 9.18 10.16 2.95
CA PRO A 271 8.05 10.36 2.07
C PRO A 271 8.07 11.77 1.49
N GLY A 272 8.02 11.87 0.16
CA GLY A 272 7.72 13.12 -0.54
C GLY A 272 6.22 13.34 -0.67
N HIS A 273 5.76 14.57 -0.48
CA HIS A 273 4.37 14.96 -0.73
C HIS A 273 4.34 16.15 -1.69
N ILE A 274 3.58 16.01 -2.79
CA ILE A 274 3.38 17.12 -3.70
C ILE A 274 2.29 18.02 -3.11
N ARG A 275 2.71 19.11 -2.47
CA ARG A 275 1.79 20.23 -2.21
C ARG A 275 1.58 20.98 -3.52
N ARG A 276 0.50 20.68 -4.24
CA ARG A 276 0.03 21.60 -5.29
C ARG A 276 -0.44 22.87 -4.59
N THR A 277 0.32 23.95 -4.71
CA THR A 277 -0.10 25.28 -4.27
C THR A 277 -1.32 25.71 -5.09
N THR A 278 -2.52 25.64 -4.48
CA THR A 278 -3.80 26.39 -4.63
C THR A 278 -4.26 27.04 -5.96
N TRP A 279 -3.48 27.08 -7.04
CA TRP A 279 -3.85 27.78 -8.28
C TRP A 279 -4.74 26.95 -9.22
N VAL A 280 -4.82 25.62 -9.05
CA VAL A 280 -5.57 24.73 -9.96
C VAL A 280 -7.01 24.45 -9.48
N GLU A 281 -7.37 24.82 -8.24
CA GLU A 281 -8.70 24.56 -7.68
C GLU A 281 -9.84 25.41 -8.29
N ARG A 282 -9.55 26.42 -9.12
CA ARG A 282 -10.60 27.20 -9.82
C ARG A 282 -10.96 26.70 -11.22
N CYS A 283 -10.25 25.73 -11.78
CA CYS A 283 -10.50 25.28 -13.16
C CYS A 283 -10.65 23.76 -13.32
N ALA A 284 -10.47 22.97 -12.25
CA ALA A 284 -10.72 21.55 -12.29
C ALA A 284 -12.13 21.25 -11.73
N PRO A 285 -12.99 20.50 -12.44
CA PRO A 285 -14.23 19.98 -11.86
C PRO A 285 -13.92 19.20 -10.58
N GLU A 286 -14.79 19.33 -9.58
CA GLU A 286 -14.78 18.52 -8.35
C GLU A 286 -14.62 17.04 -8.72
N GLY A 287 -13.42 16.47 -8.49
CA GLY A 287 -13.12 15.08 -8.89
C GLY A 287 -11.66 14.80 -9.25
N TYR A 288 -10.82 15.81 -9.50
CA TYR A 288 -9.39 15.59 -9.74
C TYR A 288 -8.61 15.48 -8.43
N THR A 289 -8.22 14.25 -8.09
CA THR A 289 -7.40 13.96 -6.92
C THR A 289 -5.97 14.50 -7.09
N ALA A 290 -5.45 15.13 -6.03
CA ALA A 290 -4.03 15.45 -5.91
C ALA A 290 -3.17 14.20 -6.17
N TRP A 291 -2.18 14.34 -7.04
CA TRP A 291 -1.18 13.31 -7.26
C TRP A 291 -0.10 13.47 -6.20
N ASP A 292 -0.06 12.55 -5.25
CA ASP A 292 1.08 12.45 -4.35
C ASP A 292 2.17 11.66 -5.07
N ALA A 293 3.33 12.30 -5.30
CA ALA A 293 4.54 11.60 -5.69
C ALA A 293 5.40 11.43 -4.44
N VAL A 294 5.72 10.18 -4.15
CA VAL A 294 6.68 9.84 -3.11
C VAL A 294 8.07 9.98 -3.73
N VAL A 295 8.79 11.01 -3.29
CA VAL A 295 10.21 11.18 -3.60
C VAL A 295 10.97 10.51 -2.46
N THR A 296 11.43 9.29 -2.68
CA THR A 296 12.37 8.63 -1.77
C THR A 296 13.79 9.06 -2.14
N ALA A 297 14.50 9.65 -1.18
CA ALA A 297 15.94 9.75 -1.24
C ALA A 297 16.52 8.51 -0.57
N GLU A 298 17.12 7.62 -1.34
CA GLU A 298 17.75 6.41 -0.80
C GLU A 298 19.18 6.76 -0.34
N CYS A 299 19.47 6.55 0.94
CA CYS A 299 20.84 6.43 1.44
C CYS A 299 21.07 4.96 1.78
N MET A 300 21.87 4.27 0.96
CA MET A 300 22.17 2.85 1.14
C MET A 300 23.39 2.69 2.05
N ILE A 301 23.28 1.80 3.04
CA ILE A 301 24.42 1.33 3.84
C ILE A 301 24.41 -0.20 3.75
N GLY A 302 25.42 -0.77 3.09
CA GLY A 302 25.68 -2.21 3.06
C GLY A 302 26.71 -2.63 4.11
N ASP A 303 26.84 -3.94 4.34
CA ASP A 303 27.82 -4.53 5.28
C ASP A 303 29.28 -4.22 4.87
N GLU A 304 29.52 -3.83 3.61
CA GLU A 304 30.74 -3.14 3.16
C GLU A 304 30.38 -1.68 2.83
N SER A 305 30.88 -0.74 3.63
CA SER A 305 30.40 0.64 3.73
C SER A 305 30.58 1.48 2.45
N MET A 306 29.54 1.53 1.61
CA MET A 306 29.42 2.47 0.50
C MET A 306 28.23 3.41 0.76
N LEU A 307 28.52 4.63 1.22
CA LEU A 307 27.53 5.70 1.41
C LEU A 307 27.29 6.40 0.07
N MET A 308 26.12 6.22 -0.54
CA MET A 308 25.68 7.04 -1.67
C MET A 308 24.59 8.01 -1.21
N TRP A 309 24.91 9.31 -1.26
CA TRP A 309 23.95 10.40 -1.21
C TRP A 309 23.55 10.77 -2.64
N HIS A 310 22.37 11.39 -2.82
CA HIS A 310 22.02 12.44 -3.81
C HIS A 310 20.61 12.24 -4.37
N LEU A 311 19.59 12.95 -3.86
CA LEU A 311 18.32 13.14 -4.57
C LEU A 311 17.49 14.39 -4.16
N ALA A 312 18.06 15.32 -3.36
CA ALA A 312 17.34 16.55 -3.01
C ALA A 312 17.42 17.65 -4.09
N GLU A 313 18.47 17.67 -4.93
CA GLU A 313 18.67 18.74 -5.93
C GLU A 313 17.80 18.59 -7.19
N VAL A 314 17.47 17.37 -7.62
CA VAL A 314 16.74 17.14 -8.88
C VAL A 314 15.27 17.54 -8.79
N ALA A 315 14.61 17.28 -7.66
CA ALA A 315 13.24 17.74 -7.40
C ALA A 315 13.18 19.28 -7.32
N LEU A 316 14.20 19.91 -6.74
CA LEU A 316 14.31 21.37 -6.68
C LEU A 316 14.50 21.98 -8.08
N HIS A 317 15.31 21.34 -8.93
CA HIS A 317 15.58 21.82 -10.28
C HIS A 317 14.35 21.73 -11.20
N CYS A 318 13.51 20.69 -11.07
CA CYS A 318 12.24 20.56 -11.81
C CYS A 318 11.20 21.60 -11.40
N VAL A 319 11.10 21.93 -10.10
CA VAL A 319 10.17 22.95 -9.59
C VAL A 319 10.63 24.36 -9.94
N LEU A 320 11.95 24.62 -9.89
CA LEU A 320 12.52 25.91 -10.25
C LEU A 320 12.46 26.16 -11.77
N THR A 321 12.67 25.13 -12.60
CA THR A 321 12.57 25.29 -14.06
C THR A 321 11.12 25.46 -14.54
N SER A 322 10.14 24.81 -13.89
CA SER A 322 8.72 25.07 -14.19
C SER A 322 8.31 26.50 -13.82
N ALA A 323 8.73 26.99 -12.65
CA ALA A 323 8.45 28.35 -12.19
C ALA A 323 9.09 29.42 -13.10
N GLN A 324 10.33 29.21 -13.55
CA GLN A 324 11.01 30.12 -14.47
C GLN A 324 10.38 30.13 -15.87
N SER A 325 9.83 29.01 -16.34
CA SER A 325 9.12 28.94 -17.63
C SER A 325 7.79 29.71 -17.60
N GLU A 326 7.12 29.74 -16.44
CA GLU A 326 5.86 30.45 -16.22
C GLU A 326 6.06 31.96 -16.02
N GLU A 327 7.13 32.37 -15.34
CA GLU A 327 7.52 33.78 -15.22
C GLU A 327 7.89 34.39 -16.59
N ARG A 328 8.54 33.62 -17.47
CA ARG A 328 8.79 34.05 -18.86
C ARG A 328 7.49 34.21 -19.66
N ARG A 329 6.47 33.38 -19.40
CA ARG A 329 5.14 33.51 -20.02
C ARG A 329 4.31 34.66 -19.44
N SER A 330 4.46 35.01 -18.15
CA SER A 330 3.77 36.15 -17.55
C SER A 330 4.36 37.49 -18.00
N ARG A 331 5.69 37.58 -18.13
CA ARG A 331 6.37 38.78 -18.69
C ARG A 331 6.00 39.06 -20.14
N GLN A 332 5.73 38.04 -20.95
CA GLN A 332 5.20 38.21 -22.32
C GLN A 332 3.74 38.69 -22.36
N ARG A 333 2.99 38.59 -21.27
CA ARG A 333 1.56 39.01 -21.19
C ARG A 333 1.35 40.37 -20.52
N GLY A 334 2.42 41.10 -20.21
CA GLY A 334 2.34 42.54 -19.89
C GLY A 334 1.51 42.92 -18.67
N ASN A 335 1.45 42.11 -17.61
CA ASN A 335 0.78 42.51 -16.36
C ASN A 335 1.63 42.24 -15.10
N VAL A 336 1.88 43.34 -14.38
CA VAL A 336 2.25 43.54 -12.96
C VAL A 336 3.52 42.85 -12.41
N SER A 337 4.46 43.68 -11.94
CA SER A 337 5.65 43.29 -11.17
C SER A 337 5.27 42.89 -9.73
N PHE A 338 5.78 41.75 -9.26
CA PHE A 338 5.71 41.36 -7.85
C PHE A 338 7.11 41.04 -7.30
N HIS A 339 7.41 41.57 -6.11
CA HIS A 339 8.61 41.25 -5.35
C HIS A 339 8.43 39.92 -4.60
N LEU A 340 9.26 38.93 -4.92
CA LEU A 340 9.46 37.73 -4.10
C LEU A 340 10.42 38.04 -2.94
N ALA A 341 9.98 37.80 -1.71
CA ALA A 341 10.87 37.72 -0.55
C ALA A 341 11.55 36.33 -0.54
N GLU A 342 12.88 36.31 -0.60
CA GLU A 342 13.67 35.08 -0.45
C GLU A 342 13.61 34.59 1.01
N SER A 343 13.10 33.38 1.26
CA SER A 343 13.28 32.70 2.56
C SER A 343 14.28 31.53 2.41
N LYS A 344 15.57 31.83 2.63
CA LYS A 344 16.66 30.83 2.62
C LYS A 344 16.93 30.20 4.00
N GLU A 345 16.28 30.66 5.06
CA GLU A 345 16.62 30.29 6.45
C GLU A 345 16.06 28.94 6.97
N PRO A 346 14.83 28.47 6.64
CA PRO A 346 14.31 27.26 7.28
C PRO A 346 15.02 25.97 6.83
N ILE A 347 15.74 25.98 5.70
CA ILE A 347 16.42 24.79 5.15
C ILE A 347 17.80 24.59 5.78
N ARG A 348 18.53 25.67 6.12
CA ARG A 348 19.82 25.56 6.83
C ARG A 348 19.67 24.98 8.24
N ALA A 349 18.53 25.20 8.89
CA ALA A 349 18.23 24.65 10.21
C ALA A 349 18.11 23.10 10.18
N LEU A 350 17.49 22.55 9.14
CA LEU A 350 17.40 21.10 8.92
C LEU A 350 18.79 20.45 8.78
N PHE A 351 19.74 21.11 8.09
CA PHE A 351 21.09 20.57 7.90
C PHE A 351 21.95 20.51 9.16
N ASN A 352 21.72 21.39 10.14
CA ASN A 352 22.49 21.39 11.38
C ASN A 352 22.04 20.33 12.40
N ASP A 353 20.76 19.91 12.37
CA ASP A 353 20.24 18.87 13.27
C ASP A 353 20.70 17.45 12.88
N PHE A 354 20.95 17.18 11.59
CA PHE A 354 21.44 15.87 11.12
C PHE A 354 22.84 15.51 11.60
N SER A 355 23.66 16.49 12.00
CA SER A 355 25.02 16.24 12.53
C SER A 355 25.03 15.68 13.97
N LYS A 356 23.87 15.60 14.63
CA LYS A 356 23.75 15.29 16.06
C LYS A 356 23.12 13.93 16.38
N THR A 357 22.67 13.17 15.39
CA THR A 357 22.13 11.82 15.64
C THR A 357 23.25 10.80 15.80
N THR A 358 23.61 10.52 17.05
CA THR A 358 24.45 9.39 17.46
C THR A 358 23.70 8.06 17.30
N PHE A 359 24.42 7.05 16.80
CA PHE A 359 23.99 5.65 16.73
C PHE A 359 23.73 5.09 18.15
N PRO A 360 22.69 4.27 18.36
CA PRO A 360 22.62 3.42 19.54
C PRO A 360 23.56 2.21 19.33
N GLU A 361 24.76 2.28 19.90
CA GLU A 361 25.61 1.10 20.11
C GLU A 361 25.15 0.34 21.37
N ASN A 362 24.89 -0.96 21.19
CA ASN A 362 24.86 -2.04 22.19
C ASN A 362 23.79 -2.06 23.30
N ASP A 363 22.98 -3.13 23.26
CA ASP A 363 22.58 -3.89 24.45
C ASP A 363 22.38 -5.38 24.07
N LEU A 364 23.49 -6.04 23.77
CA LEU A 364 23.59 -7.50 23.77
C LEU A 364 24.97 -7.85 24.32
N LEU A 365 25.09 -7.99 25.63
CA LEU A 365 26.09 -8.81 26.32
C LEU A 365 25.84 -8.76 27.84
N SER A 366 25.06 -9.69 28.36
CA SER A 366 25.20 -10.13 29.76
C SER A 366 25.13 -11.65 29.84
N ASN A 367 26.31 -12.20 30.08
CA ASN A 367 26.59 -13.58 30.44
C ASN A 367 26.20 -13.79 31.92
N PRO A 368 25.86 -15.02 32.34
CA PRO A 368 26.42 -15.48 33.60
C PRO A 368 26.96 -16.91 33.51
N GLN A 369 28.27 -17.06 33.70
CA GLN A 369 28.82 -18.17 34.50
C GLN A 369 28.23 -18.02 35.91
N GLY A 370 27.75 -19.03 36.63
CA GLY A 370 28.15 -20.41 36.72
C GLY A 370 28.35 -20.71 38.21
N SER A 371 27.47 -21.53 38.81
CA SER A 371 27.75 -22.15 40.09
C SER A 371 27.23 -23.60 40.08
N GLU A 372 28.19 -24.51 39.98
CA GLU A 372 28.02 -25.94 40.23
C GLU A 372 27.70 -26.21 41.71
N ARG A 373 27.06 -27.37 41.92
CA ARG A 373 27.22 -28.38 43.00
C ARG A 373 25.95 -28.68 43.80
N ARG A 374 25.29 -29.79 43.49
CA ARG A 374 25.50 -31.10 44.17
C ARG A 374 24.45 -32.11 43.69
N ALA A 375 24.94 -33.22 43.15
CA ALA A 375 24.23 -34.49 43.19
C ALA A 375 24.27 -35.04 44.62
N ASN A 376 23.17 -35.64 45.08
CA ASN A 376 23.25 -36.87 45.86
C ASN A 376 21.97 -37.70 45.75
N GLN A 377 22.20 -39.01 45.67
CA GLN A 377 21.28 -40.11 45.46
C GLN A 377 20.52 -40.53 46.74
N GLY A 378 19.40 -41.23 46.51
CA GLY A 378 18.81 -42.25 47.39
C GLY A 378 17.84 -41.74 48.45
N SER A 379 16.76 -42.43 48.85
CA SER A 379 16.23 -43.78 48.56
C SER A 379 15.01 -44.00 49.48
N PHE A 380 14.06 -44.88 49.11
CA PHE A 380 12.94 -45.43 49.94
C PHE A 380 11.89 -44.39 50.41
N GLN A 381 10.56 -44.59 50.35
CA GLN A 381 9.67 -45.77 50.33
C GLN A 381 8.53 -45.56 49.33
#